data_AF-A0A0M6YKX4-F1
#
_entry.id   AF-A0A0M6YKX4-F1
#
_cell.length_a   1.000
_cell.length_b   1.000
_cell.length_c   1.000
_cell.angle_alpha   90.00
_cell.angle_beta   90.00
_cell.angle_gamma   90.00
#
_symmetry.space_group_name_H-M   'P 1'
#
loop_
_entity.id
_entity.type
_entity.pdbx_description
1 polymer ?
#
loop_
_entity_poly.entity_id
_entity_poly.type
_entity_poly.pdbx_seq_one_letter_code
_entity_poly.pdbx_strand_id
1 'polypeptide(L)'
;MLQNSGSFMRFPFRLVAFLGAASSGATIGYSLADRPPAPIVLTQADDVVLPDVPVIPVETPVPRADPWTLRQEAAVFDDLTNVYLSVPSDAPLACGPRRRASLLLRCLEDRTAVYIAHDCATPAGDLDGWSVDLRLDDHPVEQMWMQVDSRGEAFGLWDYQQARVFIERLLMSDTLHLRFAEAGGLISEMAFPVSDLTGHVDVLTQACNWSDVPPWEIGPQPLDRAEPEPVKIAGQVGARTVR
;
A
#
# COMPACT_ATOMS: atom_id res chain seq x y z
N MET A 1 24.03 38.81 19.03
CA MET A 1 25.28 38.06 19.26
C MET A 1 25.12 37.20 20.51
N LEU A 2 24.73 35.94 20.36
CA LEU A 2 24.92 34.92 21.41
C LEU A 2 25.29 33.62 20.71
N GLN A 3 26.46 33.13 21.07
CA GLN A 3 27.24 32.07 20.45
C GLN A 3 27.06 30.84 21.33
N ASN A 4 26.49 29.75 20.82
CA ASN A 4 26.36 28.50 21.58
C ASN A 4 27.06 27.37 20.84
N SER A 5 28.16 26.91 21.42
CA SER A 5 29.06 25.88 20.90
C SER A 5 28.80 24.58 21.65
N GLY A 6 28.16 23.61 21.01
CA GLY A 6 27.88 22.28 21.58
C GLY A 6 28.76 21.20 20.95
N SER A 7 29.63 20.62 21.78
CA SER A 7 30.57 19.54 21.45
C SER A 7 29.90 18.27 20.88
N PHE A 8 30.39 17.80 19.74
CA PHE A 8 30.09 16.47 19.20
C PHE A 8 31.00 15.40 19.84
N MET A 9 30.38 14.44 20.52
CA MET A 9 31.04 13.26 21.09
C MET A 9 31.21 12.21 19.98
N ARG A 10 32.46 11.81 19.73
CA ARG A 10 32.84 10.78 18.75
C ARG A 10 32.70 9.38 19.36
N PHE A 11 31.87 8.52 18.78
CA PHE A 11 31.90 7.07 19.01
C PHE A 11 32.74 6.38 17.92
N PRO A 12 33.62 5.42 18.25
CA PRO A 12 34.42 4.70 17.27
C PRO A 12 33.61 3.60 16.59
N PHE A 13 33.52 3.68 15.26
CA PHE A 13 33.02 2.63 14.37
C PHE A 13 33.91 1.39 14.43
N ARG A 14 33.30 0.21 14.63
CA ARG A 14 33.91 -1.08 14.34
C ARG A 14 33.82 -1.35 12.83
N LEU A 15 34.98 -1.50 12.21
CA LEU A 15 35.18 -1.85 10.82
C LEU A 15 35.04 -3.37 10.69
N VAL A 16 34.01 -3.85 9.98
CA VAL A 16 33.92 -5.26 9.57
C VAL A 16 34.02 -5.28 8.05
N ALA A 17 35.19 -5.70 7.56
CA ALA A 17 35.43 -5.96 6.15
C ALA A 17 34.87 -7.34 5.81
N PHE A 18 33.94 -7.41 4.87
CA PHE A 18 33.60 -8.66 4.20
C PHE A 18 34.12 -8.66 2.77
N LEU A 19 35.26 -9.31 2.63
CA LEU A 19 35.84 -9.78 1.37
C LEU A 19 35.23 -11.13 1.04
N GLY A 20 34.72 -11.25 -0.19
CA GLY A 20 34.77 -12.48 -0.97
C GLY A 20 33.70 -13.55 -0.71
N ALA A 21 33.01 -13.95 -1.78
CA ALA A 21 33.17 -15.28 -2.35
C ALA A 21 32.27 -15.43 -3.59
N ALA A 22 32.89 -15.35 -4.76
CA ALA A 22 32.35 -15.99 -5.95
C ALA A 22 32.36 -17.51 -5.70
N SER A 23 31.18 -18.14 -5.66
CA SER A 23 31.07 -19.59 -5.59
C SER A 23 29.99 -20.09 -6.53
N SER A 24 30.47 -20.66 -7.64
CA SER A 24 30.08 -21.96 -8.18
C SER A 24 28.59 -22.26 -8.28
N GLY A 25 28.03 -22.02 -9.48
CA GLY A 25 26.81 -22.69 -9.90
C GLY A 25 27.02 -24.19 -9.99
N ALA A 26 26.43 -24.93 -9.04
CA ALA A 26 26.22 -26.37 -9.15
C ALA A 26 24.88 -26.60 -9.86
N THR A 27 24.93 -27.00 -11.13
CA THR A 27 23.76 -27.51 -11.84
C THR A 27 23.43 -28.91 -11.31
N ILE A 28 22.43 -28.99 -10.44
CA ILE A 28 21.84 -30.28 -10.06
C ILE A 28 20.99 -30.73 -11.25
N GLY A 29 21.58 -31.53 -12.13
CA GLY A 29 20.88 -32.26 -13.17
C GLY A 29 20.05 -33.36 -12.54
N TYR A 30 18.74 -33.15 -12.41
CA TYR A 30 17.81 -34.21 -12.07
C TYR A 30 17.68 -35.13 -13.28
N SER A 31 18.34 -36.28 -13.21
CA SER A 31 18.17 -37.37 -14.17
C SER A 31 16.77 -37.95 -13.98
N LEU A 32 15.82 -37.54 -14.82
CA LEU A 32 14.51 -38.17 -14.91
C LEU A 32 14.73 -39.57 -15.47
N ALA A 33 14.75 -40.57 -14.58
CA ALA A 33 14.73 -41.96 -14.98
C ALA A 33 13.46 -42.20 -15.81
N ASP A 34 13.67 -42.50 -17.08
CA ASP A 34 12.70 -42.81 -18.10
C ASP A 34 11.96 -44.11 -17.73
N ARG A 35 11.00 -44.00 -16.80
CA ARG A 35 10.16 -45.11 -16.37
C ARG A 35 8.96 -45.13 -17.29
N PRO A 36 8.81 -46.14 -18.17
CA PRO A 36 7.64 -46.23 -19.01
C PRO A 36 6.38 -46.25 -18.11
N PRO A 37 5.37 -45.42 -18.41
CA PRO A 37 4.15 -45.40 -17.62
C PRO A 37 3.55 -46.81 -17.60
N ALA A 38 3.25 -47.30 -16.40
CA ALA A 38 2.56 -48.58 -16.27
C ALA A 38 1.25 -48.52 -17.06
N PRO A 39 0.86 -49.60 -17.77
CA PRO A 39 -0.40 -49.63 -18.50
C PRO A 39 -1.55 -49.39 -17.53
N ILE A 40 -2.36 -48.38 -17.81
CA ILE A 40 -3.59 -48.11 -17.07
C ILE A 40 -4.55 -49.24 -17.41
N VAL A 41 -4.73 -50.17 -16.47
CA VAL A 41 -5.78 -51.18 -16.55
C VAL A 41 -7.08 -50.50 -16.14
N LEU A 42 -7.86 -50.07 -17.13
CA LEU A 42 -9.23 -49.60 -16.94
C LEU A 42 -10.08 -50.80 -16.52
N THR A 43 -10.21 -51.01 -15.21
CA THR A 43 -11.19 -51.95 -14.67
C THR A 43 -12.58 -51.45 -15.01
N GLN A 44 -13.35 -52.37 -15.57
CA GLN A 44 -14.74 -52.26 -16.03
C GLN A 44 -15.56 -51.34 -15.11
N ALA A 45 -16.29 -50.42 -15.74
CA ALA A 45 -17.13 -49.44 -15.06
C ALA A 45 -18.18 -50.15 -14.20
N ASP A 46 -17.89 -50.26 -12.91
CA ASP A 46 -18.90 -50.53 -11.90
C ASP A 46 -19.86 -49.33 -11.90
N ASP A 47 -21.16 -49.61 -11.97
CA ASP A 47 -22.23 -48.62 -11.90
C ASP A 47 -22.15 -47.87 -10.56
N VAL A 48 -21.40 -46.76 -10.55
CA VAL A 48 -21.30 -45.86 -9.41
C VAL A 48 -22.64 -45.14 -9.28
N VAL A 49 -23.51 -45.69 -8.45
CA VAL A 49 -24.68 -45.00 -7.92
C VAL A 49 -24.16 -43.85 -7.09
N LEU A 50 -24.09 -42.65 -7.69
CA LEU A 50 -23.75 -41.42 -6.98
C LEU A 50 -24.80 -41.22 -5.88
N PRO A 51 -24.40 -41.08 -4.62
CA PRO A 51 -25.34 -40.78 -3.54
C PRO A 51 -26.06 -39.47 -3.88
N ASP A 52 -27.37 -39.41 -3.64
CA ASP A 52 -28.15 -38.18 -3.73
C ASP A 52 -27.50 -37.12 -2.83
N VAL A 53 -26.69 -36.24 -3.43
CA VAL A 53 -26.09 -35.11 -2.74
C VAL A 53 -27.25 -34.16 -2.44
N PRO A 54 -27.54 -33.86 -1.17
CA PRO A 54 -28.58 -32.92 -0.83
C PRO A 54 -28.27 -31.59 -1.53
N VAL A 55 -29.20 -31.14 -2.37
CA VAL A 55 -29.11 -29.84 -3.03
C VAL A 55 -29.13 -28.80 -1.93
N ILE A 56 -27.95 -28.27 -1.59
CA ILE A 56 -27.84 -27.14 -0.67
C ILE A 56 -28.56 -25.98 -1.37
N PRO A 57 -29.59 -25.37 -0.76
CA PRO A 57 -30.25 -24.21 -1.33
C PRO A 57 -29.20 -23.15 -1.63
N VAL A 58 -29.12 -22.70 -2.88
CA VAL A 58 -28.26 -21.58 -3.26
C VAL A 58 -28.82 -20.35 -2.54
N GLU A 59 -28.13 -19.94 -1.48
CA GLU A 59 -28.50 -18.76 -0.72
C GLU A 59 -28.40 -17.55 -1.65
N THR A 60 -29.52 -16.86 -1.86
CA THR A 60 -29.54 -15.67 -2.70
C THR A 60 -28.70 -14.60 -2.00
N PRO A 61 -27.64 -14.06 -2.62
CA PRO A 61 -26.80 -13.07 -1.97
C PRO A 61 -27.66 -11.88 -1.57
N VAL A 62 -27.73 -11.62 -0.26
CA VAL A 62 -28.43 -10.45 0.28
C VAL A 62 -27.70 -9.21 -0.25
N PRO A 63 -28.41 -8.23 -0.87
CA PRO A 63 -27.78 -6.99 -1.31
C PRO A 63 -27.02 -6.35 -0.14
N ARG A 64 -25.70 -6.22 -0.27
CA ARG A 64 -24.88 -5.54 0.72
C ARG A 64 -25.22 -4.06 0.65
N ALA A 65 -25.47 -3.44 1.81
CA ALA A 65 -25.65 -1.99 1.86
C ALA A 65 -24.37 -1.32 1.34
N ASP A 66 -24.55 -0.25 0.55
CA ASP A 66 -23.46 0.57 0.05
C ASP A 66 -22.61 1.08 1.23
N PRO A 67 -21.34 0.68 1.33
CA PRO A 67 -20.50 0.99 2.48
C PRO A 67 -19.91 2.40 2.39
N TRP A 68 -20.05 3.08 1.25
CA TRP A 68 -19.49 4.41 1.02
C TRP A 68 -20.31 5.49 1.71
N THR A 69 -19.60 6.42 2.36
CA THR A 69 -20.17 7.64 2.92
C THR A 69 -19.69 8.84 2.11
N LEU A 70 -20.62 9.60 1.53
CA LEU A 70 -20.35 10.86 0.84
C LEU A 70 -20.65 12.05 1.76
N ARG A 71 -19.68 12.95 1.90
CA ARG A 71 -19.82 14.24 2.57
C ARG A 71 -19.35 15.36 1.64
N GLN A 72 -20.14 16.43 1.56
CA GLN A 72 -19.82 17.62 0.75
C GLN A 72 -19.90 18.87 1.63
N GLU A 73 -18.94 19.78 1.46
CA GLU A 73 -18.84 21.01 2.24
C GLU A 73 -18.41 22.16 1.33
N ALA A 74 -18.99 23.35 1.51
CA ALA A 74 -18.51 24.54 0.81
C ALA A 74 -17.13 24.94 1.38
N ALA A 75 -16.18 25.23 0.50
CA ALA A 75 -14.89 25.76 0.90
C ALA A 75 -15.03 27.19 1.43
N VAL A 76 -14.17 27.56 2.38
CA VAL A 76 -14.30 28.84 3.10
C VAL A 76 -13.78 30.02 2.28
N PHE A 77 -12.87 29.78 1.33
CA PHE A 77 -12.06 30.85 0.72
C PHE A 77 -12.21 31.00 -0.79
N ASP A 78 -12.61 29.97 -1.52
CA ASP A 78 -12.45 29.91 -2.99
C ASP A 78 -13.73 29.48 -3.75
N ASP A 79 -14.90 29.53 -3.11
CA ASP A 79 -16.20 29.12 -3.68
C ASP A 79 -16.23 27.68 -4.23
N LEU A 80 -15.21 26.87 -3.92
CA LEU A 80 -15.13 25.47 -4.32
C LEU A 80 -15.97 24.57 -3.41
N THR A 81 -16.27 23.37 -3.89
CA THR A 81 -16.93 22.33 -3.09
C THR A 81 -15.90 21.28 -2.68
N ASN A 82 -15.72 21.12 -1.37
CA ASN A 82 -14.91 20.05 -0.81
C ASN A 82 -15.73 18.76 -0.75
N VAL A 83 -15.15 17.66 -1.22
CA VAL A 83 -15.80 16.35 -1.29
C VAL A 83 -14.98 15.35 -0.50
N TYR A 84 -15.66 14.52 0.29
CA TYR A 84 -15.05 13.46 1.07
C TYR A 84 -15.86 12.18 0.87
N LEU A 85 -15.20 11.16 0.33
CA LEU A 85 -15.69 9.80 0.26
C LEU A 85 -14.93 8.96 1.28
N SER A 86 -15.64 8.15 2.04
CA SER A 86 -15.00 7.21 2.95
C SER A 86 -15.66 5.85 2.97
N VAL A 87 -14.85 4.83 3.19
CA VAL A 87 -15.29 3.45 3.41
C VAL A 87 -14.53 2.83 4.59
N PRO A 88 -15.20 2.20 5.56
CA PRO A 88 -14.53 1.55 6.67
C PRO A 88 -13.92 0.21 6.24
N SER A 89 -12.88 -0.23 6.95
CA SER A 89 -12.33 -1.57 6.77
C SER A 89 -13.33 -2.66 7.18
N ASP A 90 -13.20 -3.85 6.60
CA ASP A 90 -14.08 -4.99 6.89
C ASP A 90 -13.97 -5.48 8.33
N ALA A 91 -12.77 -5.38 8.91
CA ALA A 91 -12.45 -5.80 10.26
C ALA A 91 -11.82 -4.65 11.07
N PRO A 92 -12.02 -4.61 12.40
CA PRO A 92 -11.26 -3.72 13.27
C PRO A 92 -9.79 -4.11 13.29
N LEU A 93 -8.91 -3.11 13.48
CA LEU A 93 -7.49 -3.35 13.65
C LEU A 93 -7.18 -3.86 15.07
N ALA A 94 -6.08 -4.61 15.21
CA ALA A 94 -5.58 -5.07 16.51
C ALA A 94 -4.95 -3.94 17.32
N CYS A 95 -4.48 -2.89 16.64
CA CYS A 95 -3.87 -1.68 17.20
C CYS A 95 -4.89 -0.54 17.35
N GLY A 96 -4.46 0.51 18.06
CA GLY A 96 -5.29 1.70 18.30
C GLY A 96 -6.47 1.49 19.25
N PRO A 97 -7.28 2.54 19.51
CA PRO A 97 -8.42 2.50 20.42
C PRO A 97 -9.65 1.72 19.90
N ARG A 98 -9.44 0.68 19.08
CA ARG A 98 -10.44 -0.29 18.57
C ARG A 98 -11.44 0.26 17.57
N ARG A 99 -10.98 1.07 16.62
CA ARG A 99 -11.79 1.50 15.46
C ARG A 99 -11.42 0.69 14.22
N ARG A 100 -12.38 0.56 13.30
CA ARG A 100 -12.08 0.15 11.92
C ARG A 100 -11.24 1.25 11.29
N ALA A 101 -10.27 0.85 10.47
CA ALA A 101 -9.58 1.82 9.63
C ALA A 101 -10.59 2.42 8.65
N SER A 102 -10.29 3.61 8.13
CA SER A 102 -11.09 4.24 7.08
C SER A 102 -10.18 4.53 5.91
N LEU A 103 -10.61 4.14 4.70
CA LEU A 103 -10.05 4.62 3.46
C LEU A 103 -10.80 5.91 3.10
N LEU A 104 -10.07 6.98 2.84
CA LEU A 104 -10.63 8.29 2.52
C LEU A 104 -10.09 8.77 1.17
N LEU A 105 -11.02 9.15 0.28
CA LEU A 105 -10.74 9.86 -0.95
C LEU A 105 -11.32 11.26 -0.78
N ARG A 106 -10.53 12.30 -1.00
CA ARG A 106 -11.01 13.67 -0.85
C ARG A 106 -10.63 14.56 -2.00
N CYS A 107 -11.49 15.54 -2.25
CA CYS A 107 -11.19 16.76 -2.97
C CYS A 107 -11.22 17.93 -1.97
N LEU A 108 -10.08 18.60 -1.78
CA LEU A 108 -9.97 19.79 -0.93
C LEU A 108 -9.33 20.89 -1.76
N GLU A 109 -10.02 22.02 -1.97
CA GLU A 109 -9.49 23.17 -2.71
C GLU A 109 -8.88 22.77 -4.07
N ASP A 110 -9.64 21.99 -4.87
CA ASP A 110 -9.22 21.44 -6.17
C ASP A 110 -8.04 20.44 -6.11
N ARG A 111 -7.69 19.95 -4.91
CA ARG A 111 -6.64 18.94 -4.72
C ARG A 111 -7.22 17.60 -4.29
N THR A 112 -6.93 16.58 -5.09
CA THR A 112 -7.25 15.18 -4.80
C THR A 112 -6.21 14.57 -3.88
N ALA A 113 -6.64 13.84 -2.85
CA ALA A 113 -5.78 13.02 -2.02
C ALA A 113 -6.48 11.70 -1.64
N VAL A 114 -5.68 10.66 -1.40
CA VAL A 114 -6.14 9.38 -0.84
C VAL A 114 -5.33 9.05 0.39
N TYR A 115 -5.98 8.67 1.48
CA TYR A 115 -5.29 8.28 2.70
C TYR A 115 -6.08 7.29 3.52
N ILE A 116 -5.37 6.59 4.41
CA ILE A 116 -5.91 5.59 5.31
C ILE A 116 -5.74 6.12 6.71
N ALA A 117 -6.86 6.37 7.40
CA ALA A 117 -6.87 6.67 8.82
C ALA A 117 -7.02 5.37 9.61
N HIS A 118 -6.03 5.03 10.45
CA HIS A 118 -5.96 3.75 11.12
C HIS A 118 -5.78 3.84 12.65
N ASP A 119 -5.47 5.03 13.21
CA ASP A 119 -5.28 5.26 14.65
C ASP A 119 -4.24 4.32 15.32
N CYS A 120 -3.31 3.78 14.54
CA CYS A 120 -2.23 2.92 15.00
C CYS A 120 -0.92 3.70 15.01
N ALA A 121 0.01 3.36 15.89
CA ALA A 121 1.27 4.09 15.99
C ALA A 121 2.18 3.75 14.80
N THR A 122 2.18 4.60 13.78
CA THR A 122 3.31 4.71 12.84
C THR A 122 4.30 5.75 13.38
N PRO A 123 5.60 5.65 13.09
CA PRO A 123 6.57 6.64 13.55
C PRO A 123 6.20 8.05 13.07
N ALA A 124 5.71 8.87 13.99
CA ALA A 124 5.37 10.25 13.70
C ALA A 124 6.63 11.02 13.26
N GLY A 125 6.50 11.78 12.17
CA GLY A 125 7.59 12.64 11.68
C GLY A 125 8.63 11.94 10.81
N ASP A 126 8.39 10.69 10.40
CA ASP A 126 9.07 10.15 9.23
C ASP A 126 8.48 10.79 7.97
N LEU A 127 9.01 11.98 7.64
CA LEU A 127 8.63 12.73 6.44
C LEU A 127 8.95 11.96 5.17
N ASP A 128 9.85 10.97 5.24
CA ASP A 128 10.20 10.20 4.08
C ASP A 128 8.98 9.36 3.69
N GLY A 129 8.28 8.73 4.64
CA GLY A 129 7.03 8.01 4.44
C GLY A 129 7.02 6.64 5.11
N TRP A 130 6.12 5.77 4.71
CA TRP A 130 5.97 4.43 5.25
C TRP A 130 5.73 3.41 4.14
N SER A 131 6.35 2.25 4.31
CA SER A 131 6.17 1.15 3.37
C SER A 131 4.91 0.37 3.69
N VAL A 132 4.03 0.26 2.69
CA VAL A 132 2.75 -0.43 2.77
C VAL A 132 2.69 -1.48 1.67
N ASP A 133 2.51 -2.74 2.06
CA ASP A 133 2.19 -3.81 1.13
C ASP A 133 0.72 -3.65 0.72
N LEU A 134 0.50 -3.54 -0.59
CA LEU A 134 -0.79 -3.30 -1.20
C LEU A 134 -1.15 -4.44 -2.14
N ARG A 135 -2.42 -4.84 -2.13
CA ARG A 135 -2.97 -5.76 -3.11
C ARG A 135 -4.39 -5.36 -3.47
N LEU A 136 -4.66 -5.27 -4.76
CA LEU A 136 -5.99 -5.09 -5.32
C LEU A 136 -6.51 -6.47 -5.74
N ASP A 137 -7.67 -6.88 -5.23
CA ASP A 137 -8.27 -8.20 -5.49
C ASP A 137 -7.24 -9.35 -5.35
N ASP A 138 -7.09 -10.14 -6.43
CA ASP A 138 -6.17 -11.27 -6.54
C ASP A 138 -4.86 -10.91 -7.28
N HIS A 139 -4.57 -9.62 -7.48
CA HIS A 139 -3.31 -9.20 -8.10
C HIS A 139 -2.10 -9.53 -7.19
N PRO A 140 -0.87 -9.56 -7.74
CA PRO A 140 0.34 -9.64 -6.93
C PRO A 140 0.42 -8.51 -5.89
N VAL A 141 1.07 -8.78 -4.76
CA VAL A 141 1.37 -7.76 -3.75
C VAL A 141 2.41 -6.79 -4.31
N GLU A 142 2.13 -5.50 -4.20
CA GLU A 142 3.03 -4.41 -4.54
C GLU A 142 3.41 -3.66 -3.26
N GLN A 143 4.67 -3.22 -3.17
CA GLN A 143 5.10 -2.35 -2.08
C GLN A 143 4.90 -0.90 -2.51
N MET A 144 4.12 -0.14 -1.76
CA MET A 144 3.87 1.27 -2.02
C MET A 144 4.40 2.11 -0.87
N TRP A 145 5.03 3.24 -1.22
CA TRP A 145 5.53 4.19 -0.25
C TRP A 145 4.49 5.31 -0.06
N MET A 146 4.01 5.48 1.17
CA MET A 146 2.94 6.43 1.51
C MET A 146 3.41 7.41 2.58
N GLN A 147 3.11 8.70 2.42
CA GLN A 147 3.53 9.72 3.38
C GLN A 147 2.67 9.63 4.65
N VAL A 148 3.33 9.65 5.82
CA VAL A 148 2.68 9.61 7.13
C VAL A 148 2.21 11.02 7.51
N ASP A 149 1.04 11.11 8.14
CA ASP A 149 0.55 12.38 8.66
C ASP A 149 1.36 12.86 9.87
N SER A 150 1.12 14.11 10.31
CA SER A 150 1.87 14.70 11.43
C SER A 150 1.67 14.00 12.77
N ARG A 151 0.63 13.14 12.92
CA ARG A 151 0.34 12.41 14.16
C ARG A 151 0.72 10.94 14.11
N GLY A 152 1.10 10.41 12.94
CA GLY A 152 1.35 8.98 12.77
C GLY A 152 0.08 8.13 12.80
N GLU A 153 -1.09 8.73 12.63
CA GLU A 153 -2.42 8.08 12.70
C GLU A 153 -3.00 7.80 11.31
N ALA A 154 -2.38 8.34 10.26
CA ALA A 154 -2.71 8.07 8.87
C ALA A 154 -1.47 8.04 7.98
N PHE A 155 -1.58 7.29 6.88
CA PHE A 155 -0.66 7.38 5.76
C PHE A 155 -1.43 7.54 4.45
N GLY A 156 -0.84 8.17 3.45
CA GLY A 156 -1.52 8.39 2.18
C GLY A 156 -0.69 8.94 1.04
N LEU A 157 -1.39 9.10 -0.09
CA LEU A 157 -0.96 9.79 -1.29
C LEU A 157 -1.56 11.20 -1.25
N TRP A 158 -0.77 12.17 -0.79
CA TRP A 158 -1.18 13.57 -0.66
C TRP A 158 -0.95 14.38 -1.93
N ASP A 159 -0.17 13.85 -2.87
CA ASP A 159 0.02 14.43 -4.20
C ASP A 159 -1.16 14.08 -5.12
N TYR A 160 -1.63 15.09 -5.86
CA TYR A 160 -2.78 14.96 -6.76
C TYR A 160 -2.62 13.84 -7.78
N GLN A 161 -1.45 13.76 -8.43
CA GLN A 161 -1.25 12.84 -9.55
C GLN A 161 -1.23 11.39 -9.05
N GLN A 162 -0.45 11.13 -7.99
CA GLN A 162 -0.39 9.80 -7.39
C GLN A 162 -1.75 9.35 -6.84
N ALA A 163 -2.46 10.25 -6.16
CA ALA A 163 -3.79 9.98 -5.64
C ALA A 163 -4.79 9.64 -6.76
N ARG A 164 -4.81 10.42 -7.84
CA ARG A 164 -5.68 10.17 -8.99
C ARG A 164 -5.42 8.81 -9.63
N VAL A 165 -4.16 8.51 -9.98
CA VAL A 165 -3.78 7.21 -10.57
C VAL A 165 -4.18 6.06 -9.65
N PHE A 166 -4.04 6.24 -8.34
CA PHE A 166 -4.45 5.23 -7.38
C PHE A 166 -5.97 5.04 -7.35
N ILE A 167 -6.77 6.12 -7.35
CA ILE A 167 -8.24 6.04 -7.44
C ILE A 167 -8.68 5.35 -8.74
N GLU A 168 -8.04 5.64 -9.87
CA GLU A 168 -8.32 4.97 -11.14
C GLU A 168 -8.09 3.45 -11.06
N ARG A 169 -7.06 3.01 -10.31
CA ARG A 169 -6.86 1.57 -10.01
C ARG A 169 -7.96 1.01 -9.10
N LEU A 170 -8.39 1.76 -8.09
CA LEU A 170 -9.48 1.35 -7.20
C LEU A 170 -10.80 1.18 -7.95
N LEU A 171 -11.09 2.03 -8.94
CA LEU A 171 -12.29 1.93 -9.78
C LEU A 171 -12.37 0.64 -10.60
N MET A 172 -11.24 -0.06 -10.79
CA MET A 172 -11.15 -1.32 -11.51
C MET A 172 -11.06 -2.54 -10.57
N SER A 173 -11.24 -2.34 -9.26
CA SER A 173 -11.06 -3.39 -8.25
C SER A 173 -12.28 -3.50 -7.34
N ASP A 174 -12.48 -4.67 -6.74
CA ASP A 174 -13.57 -4.90 -5.77
C ASP A 174 -13.08 -4.73 -4.32
N THR A 175 -11.83 -5.09 -4.05
CA THR A 175 -11.24 -5.11 -2.71
C THR A 175 -9.83 -4.53 -2.71
N LEU A 176 -9.55 -3.65 -1.74
CA LEU A 176 -8.21 -3.17 -1.43
C LEU A 176 -7.72 -3.85 -0.15
N HIS A 177 -6.63 -4.62 -0.24
CA HIS A 177 -5.91 -5.17 0.89
C HIS A 177 -4.65 -4.38 1.18
N LEU A 178 -4.43 -4.04 2.44
CA LEU A 178 -3.23 -3.36 2.91
C LEU A 178 -2.60 -4.12 4.08
N ARG A 179 -1.27 -4.11 4.11
CA ARG A 179 -0.47 -4.61 5.21
C ARG A 179 0.70 -3.67 5.49
N PHE A 180 0.95 -3.38 6.75
CA PHE A 180 2.07 -2.53 7.14
C PHE A 180 2.61 -2.96 8.50
N ALA A 181 3.88 -2.66 8.76
CA ALA A 181 4.47 -2.80 10.09
C ALA A 181 4.19 -1.53 10.91
N GLU A 182 3.80 -1.67 12.16
CA GLU A 182 3.70 -0.57 13.12
C GLU A 182 5.09 -0.19 13.64
N ALA A 183 5.21 0.93 14.37
CA ALA A 183 6.46 1.36 15.00
C ALA A 183 7.09 0.30 15.93
N GLY A 184 6.26 -0.57 16.51
CA GLY A 184 6.70 -1.70 17.35
C GLY A 184 7.08 -2.98 16.59
N GLY A 185 7.00 -2.98 15.26
CA GLY A 185 7.24 -4.15 14.40
C GLY A 185 6.06 -5.13 14.31
N LEU A 186 4.93 -4.82 14.95
CA LEU A 186 3.69 -5.59 14.80
C LEU A 186 3.14 -5.37 13.39
N ILE A 187 2.69 -6.45 12.74
CA ILE A 187 2.10 -6.37 11.41
C ILE A 187 0.59 -6.18 11.56
N SER A 188 0.09 -5.14 10.92
CA SER A 188 -1.33 -4.84 10.83
C SER A 188 -1.83 -5.02 9.40
N GLU A 189 -2.98 -5.68 9.27
CA GLU A 189 -3.63 -5.98 7.99
C GLU A 189 -5.04 -5.41 7.99
N MET A 190 -5.48 -4.91 6.83
CA MET A 190 -6.84 -4.42 6.63
C MET A 190 -7.31 -4.67 5.21
N ALA A 191 -8.63 -4.78 5.05
CA ALA A 191 -9.29 -4.91 3.77
C ALA A 191 -10.42 -3.87 3.69
N PHE A 192 -10.58 -3.26 2.53
CA PHE A 192 -11.65 -2.31 2.23
C PHE A 192 -12.48 -2.81 1.05
N PRO A 193 -13.81 -2.86 1.17
CA PRO A 193 -14.69 -3.13 0.05
C PRO A 193 -14.78 -1.87 -0.80
N VAL A 194 -14.01 -1.82 -1.88
CA VAL A 194 -13.97 -0.66 -2.80
C VAL A 194 -14.90 -0.82 -4.00
N SER A 195 -15.61 -1.94 -4.08
CA SER A 195 -16.76 -2.11 -4.95
C SER A 195 -17.71 -0.91 -4.80
N ASP A 196 -18.44 -0.61 -5.88
CA ASP A 196 -19.41 0.49 -5.95
C ASP A 196 -18.82 1.91 -5.90
N LEU A 197 -17.49 2.09 -5.80
CA LEU A 197 -16.84 3.41 -5.87
C LEU A 197 -17.23 4.18 -7.15
N THR A 198 -17.47 3.48 -8.25
CA THR A 198 -17.92 4.08 -9.53
C THR A 198 -19.18 4.93 -9.36
N GLY A 199 -20.10 4.56 -8.46
CA GLY A 199 -21.32 5.32 -8.22
C GLY A 199 -21.11 6.65 -7.48
N HIS A 200 -19.94 6.83 -6.85
CA HIS A 200 -19.64 7.98 -5.99
C HIS A 200 -18.55 8.89 -6.54
N VAL A 201 -17.64 8.33 -7.37
CA VAL A 201 -16.45 9.05 -7.82
C VAL A 201 -16.79 10.25 -8.70
N ASP A 202 -17.91 10.25 -9.41
CA ASP A 202 -18.32 11.33 -10.31
C ASP A 202 -18.44 12.68 -9.58
N VAL A 203 -18.90 12.67 -8.32
CA VAL A 203 -18.99 13.90 -7.51
C VAL A 203 -17.59 14.41 -7.15
N LEU A 204 -16.66 13.50 -6.87
CA LEU A 204 -15.27 13.84 -6.56
C LEU A 204 -14.53 14.35 -7.81
N THR A 205 -14.68 13.70 -8.97
CA THR A 205 -14.01 14.11 -10.20
C THR A 205 -14.48 15.46 -10.70
N GLN A 206 -15.78 15.76 -10.57
CA GLN A 206 -16.35 17.07 -10.88
C GLN A 206 -15.81 18.16 -9.95
N ALA A 207 -15.79 17.91 -8.63
CA ALA A 207 -15.31 18.90 -7.66
C ALA A 207 -13.81 19.23 -7.80
N CYS A 208 -13.02 18.27 -8.29
CA CYS A 208 -11.57 18.41 -8.48
C CYS A 208 -11.15 18.63 -9.94
N ASN A 209 -12.10 18.98 -10.81
CA ASN A 209 -11.87 19.35 -12.22
C ASN A 209 -10.94 18.37 -12.98
N TRP A 210 -11.12 17.06 -12.78
CA TRP A 210 -10.20 16.06 -13.36
C TRP A 210 -10.12 16.10 -14.90
N SER A 211 -11.18 16.57 -15.56
CA SER A 211 -11.25 16.76 -17.02
C SER A 211 -10.32 17.85 -17.54
N ASP A 212 -9.98 18.81 -16.70
CA ASP A 212 -9.27 20.02 -17.09
C ASP A 212 -7.76 19.84 -16.96
N VAL A 213 -7.32 18.78 -16.27
CA VAL A 213 -5.92 18.39 -16.19
C VAL A 213 -5.55 17.60 -17.45
N PRO A 214 -4.63 18.12 -18.28
CA PRO A 214 -4.31 17.47 -19.54
C PRO A 214 -3.58 16.13 -19.33
N PRO A 215 -3.82 15.11 -20.19
CA PRO A 215 -3.30 13.75 -20.00
C PRO A 215 -1.77 13.64 -19.87
N TRP A 216 -1.01 14.58 -20.43
CA TRP A 216 0.46 14.57 -20.37
C TRP A 216 1.01 15.04 -19.02
N GLU A 217 0.23 15.73 -18.20
CA GLU A 217 0.57 15.99 -16.79
C GLU A 217 0.37 14.75 -15.92
N ILE A 218 -0.36 13.74 -16.44
CA ILE A 218 -0.53 12.41 -15.86
C ILE A 218 0.50 11.43 -16.46
N GLY A 219 1.63 11.92 -16.98
CA GLY A 219 2.71 11.05 -17.50
C GLY A 219 3.24 10.12 -16.39
N PRO A 220 3.75 8.92 -16.73
CA PRO A 220 4.21 7.95 -15.74
C PRO A 220 5.36 8.55 -14.94
N GLN A 221 5.04 9.13 -13.79
CA GLN A 221 5.93 9.14 -12.65
C GLN A 221 5.86 7.69 -12.16
N PRO A 222 6.94 6.90 -12.29
CA PRO A 222 6.98 5.61 -11.61
C PRO A 222 6.61 5.88 -10.14
N LEU A 223 5.66 5.12 -9.59
CA LEU A 223 5.43 5.11 -8.14
C LEU A 223 6.71 4.67 -7.38
N ASP A 224 7.73 4.24 -8.14
CA ASP A 224 9.05 3.76 -7.74
C ASP A 224 10.11 4.87 -7.46
N ARG A 225 9.74 6.15 -7.41
CA ARG A 225 10.72 7.24 -7.15
C ARG A 225 10.86 7.44 -5.62
N ALA A 226 11.96 7.15 -4.93
CA ALA A 226 13.28 6.65 -5.30
C ALA A 226 13.77 5.77 -4.14
N GLU A 227 14.45 4.66 -4.46
CA GLU A 227 15.37 4.05 -3.51
C GLU A 227 16.30 5.17 -3.00
N PRO A 228 16.41 5.43 -1.68
CA PRO A 228 17.16 6.57 -1.18
C PRO A 228 18.60 6.48 -1.71
N GLU A 229 19.05 7.48 -2.48
CA GLU A 229 20.42 7.49 -2.96
C GLU A 229 21.36 7.33 -1.74
N PRO A 230 22.33 6.40 -1.79
CA PRO A 230 23.24 6.21 -0.68
C PRO A 230 23.95 7.52 -0.39
N VAL A 231 23.71 8.07 0.81
CA VAL A 231 24.31 9.32 1.27
C VAL A 231 25.83 9.23 1.09
N LYS A 232 26.36 9.92 0.07
CA LYS A 232 27.80 10.07 -0.14
C LYS A 232 28.35 10.92 0.99
N ILE A 233 28.77 10.28 2.07
CA ILE A 233 29.52 10.95 3.12
C ILE A 233 30.89 11.33 2.53
N ALA A 234 31.03 12.59 2.12
CA ALA A 234 32.29 13.17 1.70
C ALA A 234 33.26 13.18 2.89
N GLY A 235 34.06 12.12 3.01
CA GLY A 235 35.13 12.01 4.00
C GLY A 235 36.28 12.95 3.69
N GLN A 236 36.30 14.15 4.29
CA GLN A 236 37.53 14.94 4.43
C GLN A 236 38.40 14.33 5.56
N VAL A 237 39.33 13.46 5.19
CA VAL A 237 40.38 12.96 6.09
C VAL A 237 41.52 13.98 6.09
N GLY A 238 41.47 14.92 7.05
CA GLY A 238 42.59 15.80 7.35
C GLY A 238 43.65 15.06 8.18
N ALA A 239 44.76 14.70 7.55
CA ALA A 239 45.94 14.17 8.23
C ALA A 239 46.59 15.27 9.08
N ARG A 240 46.55 15.13 10.41
CA ARG A 240 47.25 16.02 11.34
C ARG A 240 48.52 15.33 11.83
N THR A 241 49.65 15.68 11.22
CA THR A 241 50.99 15.28 11.67
C THR A 241 51.32 16.07 12.94
N VAL A 242 51.55 15.38 14.06
CA VAL A 242 52.09 15.97 15.29
C VAL A 242 53.61 15.76 15.29
N ARG A 243 54.36 16.83 15.47
CA ARG A 243 55.80 16.83 15.78
C ARG A 243 56.00 17.15 17.25
#